data_AF-A0A522KEV3-F1
#
_entry.id   AF-A0A522KEV3-F1
#
_cell.length_a   1.000
_cell.length_b   1.000
_cell.length_c   1.000
_cell.angle_alpha   90.00
_cell.angle_beta   90.00
_cell.angle_gamma   90.00
#
_symmetry.space_group_name_H-M   'P 1'
#
loop_
_entity.id
_entity.type
_entity.pdbx_description
1 polymer ?
#
loop_
_entity_poly.entity_id
_entity_poly.type
_entity_poly.pdbx_seq_one_letter_code
_entity_poly.pdbx_strand_id
1 'polypeptide(L)'
;MVAVRTAAIHFDASQKLRTLSVPLLWMASTTDALFPAAQMGTLAKKLSVKFESISGVYGHASPMVETNLWQDTVAGFMAHR
;
A
#
# COMPACT_ATOMS: atom_id res chain seq x y z
N MET A 1 -15.32 -8.22 -9.45
CA MET A 1 -14.00 -7.67 -9.05
C MET A 1 -13.67 -6.31 -9.67
N VAL A 2 -13.99 -6.04 -10.95
CA VAL A 2 -13.72 -4.73 -11.60
C VAL A 2 -14.45 -3.55 -10.90
N ALA A 3 -15.67 -3.75 -10.43
CA ALA A 3 -16.49 -2.66 -9.84
C ALA A 3 -15.89 -1.99 -8.60
N VAL A 4 -15.24 -2.75 -7.70
CA VAL A 4 -14.60 -2.18 -6.48
C VAL A 4 -13.38 -1.34 -6.86
N ARG A 5 -12.58 -1.81 -7.81
CA ARG A 5 -11.42 -1.06 -8.33
C ARG A 5 -11.88 0.21 -9.05
N THR A 6 -12.92 0.14 -9.87
CA THR A 6 -13.50 1.31 -10.55
C THR A 6 -14.05 2.33 -9.56
N ALA A 7 -14.77 1.90 -8.53
CA ALA A 7 -15.27 2.79 -7.47
C ALA A 7 -14.12 3.49 -6.73
N ALA A 8 -13.02 2.79 -6.44
CA ALA A 8 -11.85 3.37 -5.80
C ALA A 8 -11.16 4.44 -6.68
N ILE A 9 -11.16 4.30 -8.01
CA ILE A 9 -10.57 5.28 -8.94
C ILE A 9 -11.33 6.61 -8.93
N HIS A 10 -12.65 6.62 -8.66
CA HIS A 10 -13.42 7.86 -8.54
C HIS A 10 -12.96 8.73 -7.35
N PHE A 11 -12.25 8.14 -6.39
CA PHE A 11 -11.63 8.85 -5.27
C PHE A 11 -10.11 8.90 -5.41
N ASP A 12 -9.60 9.17 -6.62
CA ASP A 12 -8.17 9.32 -6.85
C ASP A 12 -7.58 10.49 -6.04
N ALA A 13 -6.87 10.15 -4.97
CA ALA A 13 -6.17 11.09 -4.11
C ALA A 13 -4.75 11.43 -4.61
N SER A 14 -4.30 10.88 -5.76
CA SER A 14 -2.93 11.00 -6.26
C SER A 14 -2.42 12.44 -6.32
N GLN A 15 -3.24 13.39 -6.76
CA GLN A 15 -2.90 14.81 -6.80
C GLN A 15 -2.63 15.39 -5.41
N LYS A 16 -3.46 15.03 -4.41
CA LYS A 16 -3.29 15.48 -3.02
C LYS A 16 -2.08 14.81 -2.36
N LEU A 17 -1.80 13.56 -2.71
CA LEU A 17 -0.61 12.83 -2.23
C LEU A 17 0.70 13.48 -2.67
N ARG A 18 0.74 14.10 -3.86
CA ARG A 18 1.94 14.80 -4.35
C ARG A 18 2.31 16.03 -3.53
N THR A 19 1.34 16.65 -2.87
CA THR A 19 1.55 17.90 -2.11
C THR A 19 1.69 17.67 -0.61
N LEU A 20 1.63 16.42 -0.15
CA LEU A 20 1.78 16.09 1.27
C LEU A 20 3.24 16.22 1.70
N SER A 21 3.47 16.98 2.77
CA SER A 21 4.79 17.18 3.38
C SER A 21 5.09 16.20 4.51
N VAL A 22 4.23 15.20 4.73
CA VAL A 22 4.37 14.21 5.80
C VAL A 22 4.92 12.90 5.25
N PRO A 23 5.74 12.16 6.02
CA PRO A 23 6.19 10.84 5.63
C PRO A 23 5.00 9.88 5.42
N LEU A 24 4.91 9.27 4.24
CA LEU A 24 3.89 8.29 3.90
C LEU A 24 4.52 6.93 3.59
N LEU A 25 4.01 5.89 4.24
CA LEU A 25 4.30 4.49 3.94
C LEU A 25 3.07 3.86 3.29
N TRP A 26 3.24 3.26 2.13
CA TRP A 26 2.24 2.43 1.47
C TRP A 26 2.72 0.98 1.44
N MET A 27 1.91 0.08 1.97
CA MET A 27 2.17 -1.36 1.97
C MET A 27 1.15 -2.12 1.13
N ALA A 28 1.57 -3.20 0.47
CA ALA A 28 0.67 -4.11 -0.25
C ALA A 28 1.15 -5.56 -0.15
N SER A 29 0.22 -6.51 -0.12
CA SER A 29 0.58 -7.94 -0.20
C SER A 29 1.00 -8.31 -1.63
N THR A 30 2.03 -9.13 -1.78
CA THR A 30 2.46 -9.67 -3.09
C THR A 30 1.39 -10.54 -3.74
N THR A 31 0.49 -11.13 -2.94
CA THR A 31 -0.62 -11.98 -3.39
C THR A 31 -1.96 -11.22 -3.49
N ASP A 32 -1.98 -9.89 -3.32
CA ASP A 32 -3.20 -9.09 -3.43
C ASP A 32 -3.69 -9.01 -4.89
N ALA A 33 -4.84 -9.62 -5.16
CA ALA A 33 -5.49 -9.57 -6.47
C ALA A 33 -6.31 -8.29 -6.71
N LEU A 34 -6.74 -7.59 -5.65
CA LEU A 34 -7.49 -6.34 -5.75
C LEU A 34 -6.57 -5.15 -6.01
N PHE A 35 -5.42 -5.12 -5.34
CA PHE A 35 -4.40 -4.08 -5.46
C PHE A 35 -3.00 -4.68 -5.68
N PRO A 36 -2.70 -5.13 -6.92
CA PRO A 36 -1.45 -5.84 -7.19
C PRO A 36 -0.21 -5.02 -6.84
N ALA A 37 0.69 -5.59 -6.02
CA ALA A 37 1.86 -4.91 -5.49
C ALA A 37 2.74 -4.27 -6.57
N ALA A 38 2.92 -4.92 -7.72
CA ALA A 38 3.70 -4.38 -8.84
C ALA A 38 3.10 -3.06 -9.40
N GLN A 39 1.77 -3.01 -9.51
CA GLN A 39 1.06 -1.81 -9.99
C GLN A 39 1.11 -0.71 -8.92
N MET A 40 0.93 -1.06 -7.65
CA MET A 40 0.96 -0.13 -6.53
C MET A 40 2.36 0.46 -6.32
N GLY A 41 3.42 -0.34 -6.40
CA GLY A 41 4.80 0.14 -6.29
C GLY A 41 5.18 1.12 -7.41
N THR A 42 4.70 0.87 -8.64
CA THR A 42 4.88 1.81 -9.76
C THR A 42 4.19 3.14 -9.49
N LEU A 43 2.98 3.11 -8.93
CA LEU A 43 2.23 4.31 -8.56
C LEU A 43 2.90 5.05 -7.39
N ALA A 44 3.29 4.35 -6.33
CA ALA A 44 3.97 4.93 -5.18
C ALA A 44 5.27 5.64 -5.59
N LYS A 45 6.05 5.05 -6.50
CA LYS A 45 7.25 5.68 -7.06
C LYS A 45 6.92 7.00 -7.78
N LYS A 46 5.84 7.05 -8.58
CA LYS A 46 5.39 8.28 -9.26
C LYS A 46 4.91 9.38 -8.30
N LEU A 47 4.55 9.00 -7.08
CA LEU A 47 4.07 9.88 -6.02
C LEU A 47 5.15 10.19 -4.96
N SER A 48 6.37 9.68 -5.13
CA SER A 48 7.45 9.79 -4.14
C SER A 48 7.07 9.26 -2.74
N VAL A 49 6.22 8.23 -2.71
CA VAL A 49 5.76 7.57 -1.48
C VAL A 49 6.64 6.35 -1.21
N LYS A 50 7.04 6.12 0.06
CA LYS A 50 7.75 4.89 0.43
C LYS A 50 6.81 3.70 0.25
N PHE A 51 7.27 2.68 -0.46
CA PHE A 51 6.49 1.48 -0.75
C PHE A 51 7.19 0.23 -0.25
N GLU A 52 6.43 -0.66 0.40
CA GLU A 52 6.91 -1.97 0.84
C GLU A 52 5.93 -3.05 0.38
N SER A 53 6.45 -4.13 -0.20
CA SER A 53 5.64 -5.31 -0.55
C SER A 53 5.83 -6.39 0.50
N ILE A 54 4.73 -6.87 1.08
CA ILE A 54 4.73 -7.91 2.11
C ILE A 54 4.38 -9.26 1.49
N SER A 55 5.21 -10.28 1.75
CA SER A 55 5.00 -11.62 1.20
C SER A 55 4.01 -12.44 2.04
N GLY A 56 2.74 -12.04 2.03
CA GLY A 56 1.65 -12.78 2.68
C GLY A 56 0.94 -13.75 1.72
N VAL A 57 0.21 -14.73 2.27
CA VAL A 57 -0.55 -15.70 1.46
C VAL A 57 -2.05 -15.39 1.35
N TYR A 58 -2.56 -14.47 2.17
CA TYR A 58 -3.99 -14.13 2.21
C TYR A 58 -4.36 -12.90 1.37
N GLY A 59 -3.50 -12.49 0.45
CA GLY A 59 -3.74 -11.37 -0.46
C GLY A 59 -4.17 -10.10 0.28
N HIS A 60 -5.32 -9.53 -0.11
CA HIS A 60 -5.85 -8.29 0.48
C HIS A 60 -6.15 -8.40 1.98
N ALA A 61 -6.51 -9.59 2.47
CA ALA A 61 -6.83 -9.80 3.88
C ALA A 61 -5.58 -9.97 4.77
N SER A 62 -4.40 -10.09 4.16
CA SER A 62 -3.12 -10.31 4.85
C SER A 62 -2.88 -9.40 6.07
N PRO A 63 -3.16 -8.08 6.04
CA PRO A 63 -2.96 -7.22 7.22
C PRO A 63 -3.73 -7.65 8.48
N MET A 64 -4.88 -8.30 8.31
CA MET A 64 -5.75 -8.71 9.42
C MET A 64 -5.40 -10.09 9.98
N VAL A 65 -4.86 -10.98 9.13
CA VAL A 65 -4.64 -12.39 9.46
C VAL A 65 -3.17 -12.74 9.66
N GLU A 66 -2.27 -12.01 9.01
CA GLU A 66 -0.81 -12.13 9.12
C GLU A 66 -0.21 -10.88 9.79
N THR A 67 -0.90 -10.35 10.80
CA THR A 67 -0.61 -9.07 11.44
C THR A 67 0.87 -8.87 11.79
N ASN A 68 1.54 -9.92 12.29
CA ASN A 68 2.95 -9.88 12.66
C ASN A 68 3.86 -9.47 11.47
N LEU A 69 3.58 -9.97 10.26
CA LEU A 69 4.36 -9.63 9.06
C LEU A 69 4.28 -8.14 8.71
N TRP A 70 3.17 -7.50 9.06
CA TRP A 70 2.92 -6.10 8.74
C TRP A 70 3.42 -5.16 9.85
N GLN A 71 3.30 -5.58 11.11
CA GLN A 71 3.69 -4.79 12.26
C GLN A 71 5.17 -4.43 12.26
N ASP A 72 6.06 -5.37 11.90
CA ASP A 72 7.50 -5.12 11.89
C ASP A 72 7.87 -3.99 10.91
N THR A 73 7.27 -3.98 9.72
CA THR A 73 7.48 -2.93 8.73
C THR A 73 6.95 -1.57 9.22
N VAL A 74 5.79 -1.56 9.86
CA VAL A 74 5.21 -0.34 10.43
C VAL A 74 6.10 0.19 11.57
N ALA A 75 6.51 -0.67 12.50
CA ALA A 75 7.39 -0.30 13.61
C ALA A 75 8.72 0.28 13.09
N GLY A 76 9.32 -0.38 12.10
CA GLY A 76 10.53 0.11 11.44
C GLY A 76 10.34 1.50 10.81
N PHE A 77 9.21 1.75 10.14
CA PHE A 77 8.92 3.07 9.59
C PHE A 77 8.70 4.14 10.67
N MET A 78 8.04 3.79 11.77
CA MET A 78 7.80 4.73 12.87
C MET A 78 9.06 5.09 13.64
N ALA A 79 10.04 4.17 13.72
CA ALA A 79 11.32 4.41 14.40
C ALA A 79 12.26 5.37 13.66
N HIS A 80 12.06 5.57 12.35
CA HIS A 80 12.90 6.45 11.49
C HIS A 80 12.20 7.77 11.14
N ARG A 81 11.30 8.26 12.01
CA ARG A 81 10.62 9.54 11.86
C ARG A 81 11.33 10.67 12.57
#